data_AF-A0A9J7YPF7-F1
#
_entry.id   AF-A0A9J7YPF7-F1
#
_cell.length_a   1.000
_cell.length_b   1.000
_cell.length_c   1.000
_cell.angle_alpha   90.00
_cell.angle_beta   90.00
_cell.angle_gamma   90.00
#
_symmetry.space_group_name_H-M   'P 1'
#
loop_
_entity.id
_entity.type
_entity.pdbx_description
1 polymer ?
#
loop_
_entity_poly.entity_id
_entity_poly.type
_entity_poly.pdbx_seq_one_letter_code
_entity_poly.pdbx_strand_id
1 'polypeptide(L)'
;KLPAWFITQNHGLTQKAIIDTLKREGKTQKEISERIGCSQSAVSRHLSGKSVGRKKCGKKRCTTRRGDRTLRKIVEKDRFQTLGDLRKQWTESGVETSRATVHRRVLLNQKQRQKRLTWATEKQHWTVAQWSKVLFSDENKFCMSFGNQGARVWRKTGEKEMPKCLKS
;
A
#
# COMPACT_ATOMS: atom_id res chain seq x y z
N LYS A 1 -16.80 -16.66 -32.58
CA LYS A 1 -16.13 -15.33 -32.62
C LYS A 1 -17.19 -14.27 -32.35
N LEU A 2 -17.05 -13.41 -31.33
CA LEU A 2 -18.01 -12.33 -31.07
C LEU A 2 -17.98 -11.32 -32.23
N PRO A 3 -19.13 -10.72 -32.61
CA PRO A 3 -19.15 -9.61 -33.55
C PRO A 3 -18.37 -8.42 -32.97
N ALA A 4 -17.49 -7.82 -33.78
CA ALA A 4 -16.63 -6.71 -33.37
C ALA A 4 -17.42 -5.56 -32.70
N TRP A 5 -18.66 -5.33 -33.12
CA TRP A 5 -19.50 -4.25 -32.59
C TRP A 5 -19.98 -4.45 -31.14
N PHE A 6 -20.03 -5.70 -30.64
CA PHE A 6 -20.52 -6.01 -29.28
C PHE A 6 -19.44 -5.77 -28.21
N ILE A 7 -18.17 -5.89 -28.60
CA ILE A 7 -17.01 -5.55 -27.77
C ILE A 7 -16.84 -4.03 -27.75
N THR A 8 -17.06 -3.34 -28.88
CA THR A 8 -16.90 -1.88 -28.98
C THR A 8 -17.93 -1.08 -28.18
N GLN A 9 -19.13 -1.62 -27.89
CA GLN A 9 -20.12 -0.94 -27.05
C GLN A 9 -19.88 -1.09 -25.54
N ASN A 10 -19.03 -2.01 -25.11
CA ASN A 10 -18.90 -2.39 -23.69
C ASN A 10 -17.50 -2.17 -23.11
N HIS A 11 -16.68 -1.31 -23.72
CA HIS A 11 -15.33 -0.98 -23.22
C HIS A 11 -15.30 -0.35 -21.80
N GLY A 12 -16.46 -0.02 -21.23
CA GLY A 12 -16.60 0.49 -19.85
C GLY A 12 -17.32 -0.45 -18.87
N LEU A 13 -17.92 -1.56 -19.32
CA LEU A 13 -18.68 -2.45 -18.42
C LEU A 13 -17.77 -3.53 -17.83
N THR A 14 -17.74 -3.59 -16.50
CA THR A 14 -17.05 -4.67 -15.80
C THR A 14 -17.62 -6.03 -16.21
N GLN A 15 -16.78 -7.07 -16.27
CA GLN A 15 -17.21 -8.45 -16.61
C GLN A 15 -18.44 -8.91 -15.81
N LYS A 16 -18.58 -8.43 -14.57
CA LYS A 16 -19.75 -8.68 -13.71
C LYS A 16 -21.07 -8.15 -14.28
N ALA A 17 -21.09 -6.92 -14.80
CA ALA A 17 -22.28 -6.35 -15.42
C ALA A 17 -22.68 -7.11 -16.71
N ILE A 18 -21.70 -7.64 -17.43
CA ILE A 18 -21.93 -8.50 -18.59
C ILE A 18 -22.53 -9.84 -18.14
N ILE A 19 -22.07 -10.43 -17.03
CA ILE A 19 -22.69 -11.64 -16.46
C ILE A 19 -24.16 -11.38 -16.10
N ASP A 20 -24.46 -10.25 -15.44
CA ASP A 20 -25.82 -9.91 -14.99
C ASP A 20 -26.78 -9.66 -16.15
N THR A 21 -26.31 -9.03 -17.23
CA THR A 21 -27.09 -8.80 -18.45
C THR A 21 -27.40 -10.11 -19.18
N LEU A 22 -26.39 -10.97 -19.41
CA LEU A 22 -26.58 -12.26 -20.07
C LEU A 22 -27.47 -13.20 -19.26
N LYS A 23 -27.43 -13.11 -17.92
CA LYS A 23 -28.32 -13.89 -17.08
C LYS A 23 -29.78 -13.45 -17.23
N ARG A 24 -30.03 -12.14 -17.38
CA ARG A 24 -31.38 -11.58 -17.62
C ARG A 24 -31.93 -11.97 -18.99
N GLU A 25 -31.05 -12.11 -19.99
CA GLU A 25 -31.37 -12.63 -21.33
C GLU A 25 -31.67 -14.15 -21.34
N GLY A 26 -31.65 -14.82 -20.18
CA GLY A 26 -31.98 -16.24 -20.07
C GLY A 26 -30.85 -17.20 -20.47
N LYS A 27 -29.64 -16.70 -20.73
CA LYS A 27 -28.50 -17.56 -21.12
C LYS A 27 -28.09 -18.50 -19.99
N THR A 28 -27.64 -19.69 -20.36
CA THR A 28 -27.13 -20.69 -19.43
C THR A 28 -25.76 -20.25 -18.89
N GLN A 29 -25.39 -20.74 -17.70
CA GLN A 29 -24.09 -20.40 -17.10
C GLN A 29 -22.90 -20.84 -17.96
N LYS A 30 -23.06 -21.94 -18.71
CA LYS A 30 -22.05 -22.46 -19.64
C LYS A 30 -21.81 -21.47 -20.78
N GLU A 31 -22.88 -21.03 -21.44
CA GLU A 31 -22.79 -20.03 -22.52
C GLU A 31 -22.20 -18.70 -22.03
N ILE A 32 -22.58 -18.25 -20.82
CA ILE A 32 -22.02 -17.03 -20.20
C ILE A 32 -20.51 -17.19 -20.01
N SER A 33 -20.07 -18.35 -19.52
CA SER A 33 -18.66 -18.64 -19.25
C SER A 33 -17.82 -18.68 -20.53
N GLU A 34 -18.33 -19.33 -21.59
CA GLU A 34 -17.69 -19.40 -22.90
C GLU A 34 -17.65 -18.03 -23.58
N ARG A 35 -18.70 -17.21 -23.42
CA ARG A 35 -18.80 -15.88 -24.02
C ARG A 35 -17.85 -14.87 -23.38
N ILE A 36 -17.63 -14.95 -22.07
CA ILE A 36 -16.78 -14.03 -21.30
C ILE A 36 -15.34 -14.54 -21.19
N GLY A 37 -15.10 -15.83 -21.45
CA GLY A 37 -13.79 -16.47 -21.28
C GLY A 37 -13.41 -16.67 -19.81
N CYS A 38 -14.38 -17.03 -18.97
CA CYS A 38 -14.17 -17.33 -17.55
C CYS A 38 -14.71 -18.73 -17.21
N SER A 39 -14.40 -19.25 -16.02
CA SER A 39 -14.93 -20.58 -15.62
C SER A 39 -16.41 -20.50 -15.25
N GLN A 40 -17.19 -21.54 -15.58
CA GLN A 40 -18.61 -21.64 -15.20
C GLN A 40 -18.80 -21.52 -13.67
N SER A 41 -17.83 -22.00 -12.88
CA SER A 41 -17.84 -21.84 -11.42
C SER A 41 -17.66 -20.39 -10.97
N ALA A 42 -16.98 -19.53 -11.74
CA ALA A 42 -16.88 -18.10 -11.48
C ALA A 42 -18.21 -17.38 -11.74
N VAL A 43 -18.91 -17.73 -12.81
CA VAL A 43 -20.27 -17.24 -13.12
C VAL A 43 -21.24 -17.64 -12.02
N SER A 44 -21.24 -18.92 -11.63
CA SER A 44 -22.09 -19.43 -10.54
C SER A 44 -21.82 -18.72 -9.21
N ARG A 45 -20.54 -18.50 -8.85
CA ARG A 45 -20.17 -17.73 -7.64
C ARG A 45 -20.69 -16.30 -7.66
N HIS A 46 -20.58 -15.59 -8.78
CA HIS A 46 -21.09 -14.23 -8.93
C HIS A 46 -22.62 -14.19 -8.78
N LEU A 47 -23.34 -15.06 -9.47
CA LEU A 47 -24.82 -15.13 -9.42
C LEU A 47 -25.35 -15.57 -8.06
N SER A 48 -24.63 -16.46 -7.36
CA SER A 48 -25.07 -16.97 -6.06
C SER A 48 -25.03 -15.94 -4.94
N GLY A 49 -24.40 -14.76 -5.13
CA GLY A 49 -24.22 -13.76 -4.08
C GLY A 49 -23.34 -14.20 -2.90
N LYS A 50 -22.92 -15.48 -2.84
CA LYS A 50 -22.15 -16.09 -1.75
C LYS A 50 -20.68 -15.69 -1.74
N SER A 51 -20.28 -14.69 -2.52
CA SER A 51 -18.94 -14.11 -2.41
C SER A 51 -18.84 -13.22 -1.18
N VAL A 52 -18.93 -13.81 0.02
CA VAL A 52 -18.42 -13.14 1.23
C VAL A 52 -16.90 -13.14 1.07
N GLY A 53 -16.38 -12.10 0.44
CA GLY A 53 -14.95 -11.97 0.20
C GLY A 53 -14.22 -12.18 1.52
N ARG A 54 -13.30 -13.14 1.56
CA ARG A 54 -12.47 -13.38 2.76
C ARG A 54 -11.86 -12.04 3.16
N LYS A 55 -11.98 -11.67 4.44
CA LYS A 55 -11.36 -10.46 4.98
C LYS A 55 -9.89 -10.47 4.53
N LYS A 56 -9.50 -9.48 3.73
CA LYS A 56 -8.12 -9.38 3.22
C LYS A 56 -7.20 -9.27 4.45
N CYS A 57 -6.50 -10.35 4.76
CA CYS A 57 -5.45 -10.32 5.76
C CYS A 57 -4.24 -9.68 5.10
N GLY A 58 -3.95 -8.43 5.47
CA GLY A 58 -2.71 -7.78 5.03
C GLY A 58 -1.48 -8.58 5.48
N LYS A 59 -0.32 -8.24 4.91
CA LYS A 59 0.94 -8.87 5.29
C LYS A 59 1.15 -8.80 6.80
N LYS A 60 1.41 -9.95 7.43
CA LYS A 60 1.70 -10.03 8.87
C LYS A 60 2.89 -9.16 9.21
N ARG A 61 2.83 -8.57 10.40
CA ARG A 61 3.88 -7.70 10.92
C ARG A 61 5.07 -8.55 11.39
N CYS A 62 6.27 -8.27 10.88
CA CYS A 62 7.52 -8.92 11.29
C CYS A 62 8.10 -8.40 12.62
N THR A 63 7.49 -7.40 13.26
CA THR A 63 8.05 -6.67 14.40
C THR A 63 7.05 -6.65 15.55
N THR A 64 7.53 -6.75 16.79
CA THR A 64 6.70 -6.69 18.00
C THR A 64 6.63 -5.25 18.54
N ARG A 65 5.60 -4.93 19.33
CA ARG A 65 5.49 -3.61 19.99
C ARG A 65 6.68 -3.35 20.92
N ARG A 66 7.20 -4.39 21.58
CA ARG A 66 8.40 -4.33 22.43
C ARG A 66 9.64 -4.01 21.59
N GLY A 67 9.83 -4.70 20.46
CA GLY A 67 10.91 -4.43 19.51
C GLY A 67 10.89 -3.00 18.95
N ASP A 68 9.71 -2.41 18.70
CA ASP A 68 9.67 -1.01 18.27
C ASP A 68 10.08 -0.03 19.38
N ARG A 69 9.78 -0.36 20.64
CA ARG A 69 10.17 0.47 21.79
C ARG A 69 11.68 0.43 21.97
N THR A 70 12.31 -0.74 21.82
CA THR A 70 13.77 -0.86 21.88
C THR A 70 14.43 -0.08 20.75
N LEU A 71 13.90 -0.17 19.52
CA LEU A 71 14.38 0.65 18.40
C LEU A 71 14.29 2.15 18.70
N ARG A 72 13.19 2.64 19.28
CA ARG A 72 13.07 4.05 19.67
C ARG A 72 14.11 4.46 20.70
N LYS A 73 14.40 3.62 21.69
CA LYS A 73 15.45 3.89 22.68
C LYS A 73 16.83 3.95 22.05
N ILE A 74 17.13 3.07 21.09
CA ILE A 74 18.39 3.09 20.34
C ILE A 74 18.54 4.42 19.59
N VAL A 75 17.49 4.84 18.88
CA VAL A 75 17.46 6.13 18.16
C VAL A 75 17.58 7.33 19.11
N GLU A 76 16.97 7.28 20.29
CA GLU A 76 17.01 8.39 21.25
C GLU A 76 18.38 8.54 21.94
N LYS A 77 19.19 7.48 21.99
CA LYS A 77 20.56 7.53 22.51
C LYS A 77 21.49 8.30 21.58
N ASP A 78 21.37 8.07 20.28
CA ASP A 78 22.15 8.76 19.26
C ASP A 78 21.31 8.96 17.99
N ARG A 79 20.92 10.22 17.80
CA ARG A 79 20.00 10.63 16.74
C ARG A 79 20.68 10.86 15.40
N PHE A 80 22.01 10.79 15.34
CA PHE A 80 22.79 11.03 14.12
C PHE A 80 23.26 9.73 13.44
N GLN A 81 22.98 8.56 14.05
CA GLN A 81 23.36 7.27 13.49
C GLN A 81 22.81 7.04 12.09
N THR A 82 23.57 6.32 11.27
CA THR A 82 23.07 5.90 9.97
C THR A 82 21.99 4.83 10.13
N LEU A 83 21.16 4.67 9.09
CA LEU A 83 20.15 3.60 9.08
C LEU A 83 20.80 2.19 9.14
N GLY A 84 22.05 2.06 8.68
CA GLY A 84 22.82 0.82 8.76
C GLY A 84 23.17 0.46 10.21
N ASP A 85 23.68 1.44 10.96
CA ASP A 85 24.09 1.25 12.35
C ASP A 85 22.88 1.00 13.25
N LEU A 86 21.79 1.75 13.04
CA LEU A 86 20.51 1.51 13.72
C LEU A 86 19.99 0.09 13.48
N ARG A 87 20.10 -0.41 12.24
CA ARG A 87 19.71 -1.79 11.93
C ARG A 87 20.58 -2.78 12.68
N LYS A 88 21.90 -2.60 12.66
CA LYS A 88 22.85 -3.49 13.33
C LYS A 88 22.55 -3.59 14.84
N GLN A 89 22.43 -2.46 15.53
CA GLN A 89 22.11 -2.41 16.96
C GLN A 89 20.73 -3.01 17.27
N TRP A 90 19.76 -2.84 16.37
CA TRP A 90 18.43 -3.44 16.57
C TRP A 90 18.42 -4.95 16.33
N THR A 91 19.23 -5.43 15.38
CA THR A 91 19.49 -6.85 15.15
C THR A 91 20.15 -7.49 16.38
N GLU A 92 21.13 -6.83 17.00
CA GLU A 92 21.79 -7.28 18.25
C GLU A 92 20.79 -7.43 19.41
N SER A 93 19.68 -6.67 19.39
CA SER A 93 18.58 -6.82 20.35
C SER A 93 17.66 -8.03 20.06
N GLY A 94 18.01 -8.87 19.08
CA GLY A 94 17.30 -10.11 18.72
C GLY A 94 16.19 -9.95 17.67
N VAL A 95 16.14 -8.83 16.93
CA VAL A 95 15.10 -8.60 15.90
C VAL A 95 15.71 -8.46 14.50
N GLU A 96 15.70 -9.55 13.73
CA GLU A 96 16.14 -9.52 12.33
C GLU A 96 15.17 -8.77 11.43
N THR A 97 15.64 -7.67 10.82
CA THR A 97 14.80 -6.85 9.94
C THR A 97 15.56 -6.25 8.75
N SER A 98 14.82 -5.82 7.73
CA SER A 98 15.38 -5.09 6.58
C SER A 98 15.53 -3.59 6.88
N ARG A 99 16.48 -2.92 6.21
CA ARG A 99 16.67 -1.45 6.29
C ARG A 99 15.37 -0.67 6.09
N ALA A 100 14.57 -1.06 5.10
CA ALA A 100 13.26 -0.46 4.83
C ALA A 100 12.27 -0.60 6.01
N THR A 101 12.36 -1.70 6.76
CA THR A 101 11.52 -1.92 7.94
C THR A 101 11.94 -1.01 9.08
N VAL A 102 13.24 -0.88 9.36
CA VAL A 102 13.77 0.06 10.35
C VAL A 102 13.29 1.49 10.05
N HIS A 103 13.48 1.94 8.81
CA HIS A 103 13.08 3.29 8.39
C HIS A 103 11.59 3.58 8.64
N ARG A 104 10.71 2.63 8.27
CA ARG A 104 9.26 2.76 8.50
C ARG A 104 8.88 2.84 9.98
N ARG A 105 9.68 2.25 10.87
CA ARG A 105 9.39 2.21 12.32
C ARG A 105 9.88 3.44 13.06
N VAL A 106 10.94 4.08 12.57
CA VAL A 106 11.52 5.27 13.23
C VAL A 106 10.70 6.55 12.96
N LEU A 107 10.19 6.74 11.73
CA LEU A 107 9.71 8.06 11.30
C LEU A 107 8.19 8.28 11.24
N LEU A 108 7.36 7.24 11.38
CA LEU A 108 5.92 7.42 11.20
C LEU A 108 5.21 7.77 12.52
N ASN A 109 4.85 9.04 12.65
CA ASN A 109 4.02 9.53 13.75
C ASN A 109 2.59 8.98 13.66
N GLN A 110 1.87 8.86 14.79
CA GLN A 110 0.51 8.34 14.83
C GLN A 110 -0.44 9.12 13.92
N LYS A 111 -0.34 10.45 13.90
CA LYS A 111 -1.12 11.32 12.99
C LYS A 111 -0.87 11.00 11.52
N GLN A 112 0.39 10.77 11.13
CA GLN A 112 0.75 10.41 9.76
C GLN A 112 0.21 9.02 9.38
N ARG A 113 0.25 8.07 10.32
CA ARG A 113 -0.31 6.72 10.11
C ARG A 113 -1.81 6.77 9.91
N GLN A 114 -2.52 7.58 10.70
CA GLN A 114 -3.96 7.76 10.55
C GLN A 114 -4.31 8.39 9.20
N LYS A 115 -3.65 9.49 8.82
CA LYS A 115 -3.87 10.14 7.51
C LYS A 115 -3.67 9.18 6.34
N ARG A 116 -2.57 8.40 6.37
CA ARG A 116 -2.28 7.39 5.34
C ARG A 116 -3.34 6.28 5.31
N LEU A 117 -3.80 5.82 6.47
CA LEU A 117 -4.84 4.79 6.57
C LEU A 117 -6.18 5.28 6.06
N THR A 118 -6.58 6.49 6.46
CA THR A 118 -7.82 7.14 6.00
C THR A 118 -7.80 7.29 4.48
N TRP A 119 -6.72 7.87 3.93
CA TRP A 119 -6.57 8.03 2.48
C TRP A 119 -6.63 6.69 1.74
N ALA A 120 -5.91 5.66 2.21
CA ALA A 120 -5.92 4.35 1.58
C ALA A 120 -7.30 3.67 1.64
N THR A 121 -8.02 3.83 2.76
CA THR A 121 -9.38 3.29 2.93
C THR A 121 -10.37 3.98 2.00
N GLU A 122 -10.33 5.31 1.90
CA GLU A 122 -11.18 6.10 1.02
C GLU A 122 -11.00 5.73 -0.46
N LYS A 123 -9.76 5.50 -0.87
CA LYS A 123 -9.41 5.17 -2.27
C LYS A 123 -9.41 3.66 -2.55
N GLN A 124 -9.71 2.81 -1.56
CA GLN A 124 -9.67 1.35 -1.70
C GLN A 124 -10.61 0.82 -2.78
N HIS A 125 -11.76 1.48 -2.95
CA HIS A 125 -12.82 1.06 -3.86
C HIS A 125 -12.88 1.91 -5.15
N TRP A 126 -11.84 2.69 -5.41
CA TRP A 126 -11.79 3.53 -6.59
C TRP A 126 -11.70 2.72 -7.88
N THR A 127 -12.50 3.11 -8.87
CA THR A 127 -12.52 2.49 -10.20
C THR A 127 -11.39 3.02 -11.08
N VAL A 128 -11.07 2.31 -12.16
CA VAL A 128 -10.03 2.73 -13.13
C VAL A 128 -10.33 4.12 -13.70
N ALA A 129 -11.60 4.43 -13.98
CA ALA A 129 -12.05 5.73 -14.48
C ALA A 129 -11.91 6.88 -13.45
N GLN A 130 -11.88 6.56 -12.15
CA GLN A 130 -11.59 7.55 -11.11
C GLN A 130 -10.08 7.80 -10.99
N TRP A 131 -9.27 6.75 -11.09
CA TRP A 131 -7.81 6.88 -11.12
C TRP A 131 -7.31 7.61 -12.36
N SER A 132 -7.95 7.43 -13.52
CA SER A 132 -7.55 8.11 -14.77
C SER A 132 -7.75 9.64 -14.73
N LYS A 133 -8.50 10.16 -13.76
CA LYS A 133 -8.66 11.60 -13.53
C LYS A 133 -7.59 12.19 -12.61
N VAL A 134 -6.75 11.35 -12.00
CA VAL A 134 -5.71 11.80 -11.06
C VAL A 134 -4.37 11.89 -11.81
N LEU A 135 -3.81 13.10 -11.83
CA LEU A 135 -2.42 13.31 -12.23
C LEU A 135 -1.55 13.30 -10.96
N PHE A 136 -0.53 12.45 -10.93
CA PHE A 136 0.50 12.49 -9.90
C PHE A 136 1.66 13.33 -10.39
N SER A 137 1.96 14.41 -9.68
CA SER A 137 3.22 15.15 -9.80
C SER A 137 4.02 14.95 -8.51
N ASP A 138 5.33 14.72 -8.66
CA ASP A 138 6.29 14.73 -7.56
C ASP A 138 7.52 15.51 -8.01
N GLU A 139 8.14 16.22 -7.09
CA GLU A 139 9.36 17.00 -7.34
C GLU A 139 10.54 16.21 -6.78
N ASN A 140 11.42 15.73 -7.66
CA ASN A 140 12.66 15.11 -7.23
C ASN A 140 13.83 16.10 -7.33
N LYS A 141 14.70 16.12 -6.31
CA LYS A 141 15.90 16.95 -6.33
C LYS A 141 17.05 16.17 -6.98
N PHE A 142 17.56 16.68 -8.10
CA PHE A 142 18.80 16.20 -8.69
C PHE A 142 19.96 17.04 -8.13
N CYS A 143 20.79 16.45 -7.27
CA CYS A 143 21.99 17.11 -6.76
C CYS A 143 23.20 16.70 -7.63
N MET A 144 23.82 17.67 -8.31
CA MET A 144 25.04 17.44 -9.10
C MET A 144 26.30 17.29 -8.23
N SER A 145 26.23 17.65 -6.95
CA SER A 145 27.30 17.45 -5.97
C SER A 145 26.74 17.07 -4.59
N PHE A 146 27.47 16.22 -3.85
CA PHE A 146 27.17 15.84 -2.46
C PHE A 146 27.73 16.88 -1.47
N GLY A 147 27.40 18.16 -1.64
CA GLY A 147 27.84 19.23 -0.75
C GLY A 147 26.64 19.89 -0.08
N ASN A 148 26.63 19.99 1.24
CA ASN A 148 25.66 20.72 2.09
C ASN A 148 24.40 19.99 2.58
N GLN A 149 24.23 18.69 2.33
CA GLN A 149 23.24 17.91 3.09
C GLN A 149 23.85 17.57 4.46
N GLY A 150 23.70 18.48 5.42
CA GLY A 150 24.10 18.24 6.81
C GLY A 150 23.61 16.89 7.34
N ALA A 151 24.27 16.36 8.38
CA ALA A 151 23.98 15.00 8.84
C ALA A 151 22.48 14.80 9.13
N ARG A 152 21.95 13.67 8.69
CA ARG A 152 20.56 13.29 8.93
C ARG A 152 20.35 13.08 10.42
N VAL A 153 19.27 13.65 10.94
CA VAL A 153 18.88 13.54 12.35
C VAL A 153 17.53 12.84 12.48
N TRP A 154 17.48 11.79 13.29
CA TRP A 154 16.25 11.10 13.65
C TRP A 154 15.51 11.87 14.75
N ARG A 155 14.43 12.55 14.37
CA ARG A 155 13.63 13.35 15.31
C ARG A 155 12.15 13.36 14.96
N LYS A 156 11.30 13.58 15.96
CA LYS A 156 9.87 13.81 15.74
C LYS A 156 9.63 15.25 15.31
N THR A 157 8.45 15.51 14.76
CA THR A 157 7.98 16.88 14.51
C THR A 157 8.00 17.68 15.80
N GLY A 158 8.61 18.87 15.80
CA GLY A 158 8.73 19.74 16.98
C GLY A 158 10.00 19.57 17.81
N GLU A 159 10.77 18.50 17.61
CA GLU A 159 12.03 18.25 18.35
C GLU A 159 13.23 18.96 17.69
N LYS A 160 13.01 19.99 16.85
CA LYS A 160 14.07 20.62 16.05
C LYS A 160 15.12 21.31 16.92
N GLU A 161 14.66 22.05 17.92
CA GLU A 161 15.47 22.89 18.81
C GLU A 161 15.95 22.14 20.07
N MET A 162 15.67 20.84 20.19
CA MET A 162 16.15 20.07 21.33
C MET A 162 17.67 19.93 21.26
N PRO A 163 18.41 20.11 22.38
CA PRO A 163 19.87 19.97 22.39
C PRO A 163 20.37 18.64 21.81
N LYS A 164 19.62 17.55 22.03
CA LYS A 164 19.92 16.20 21.49
C LYS A 164 19.79 16.09 19.95
N CYS A 165 19.17 17.07 19.31
CA CYS A 165 18.93 17.12 17.87
C CYS A 165 19.79 18.19 17.17
N LEU A 166 20.57 18.95 17.93
CA LEU A 166 21.53 19.93 17.44
C LEU A 166 22.91 19.26 17.42
N LYS A 167 23.71 19.56 16.39
CA LYS A 167 25.14 19.24 16.45
C LYS A 167 25.81 20.28 17.34
N SER A 168 26.58 19.83 18.33
CA SER A 168 27.58 20.67 18.99
C SER A 168 28.66 21.08 17.99
#